data_AF-A0A7K6ZTS8-F1
#
_entry.id   AF-A0A7K6ZTS8-F1
#
_cell.length_a   1.000
_cell.length_b   1.000
_cell.length_c   1.000
_cell.angle_alpha   90.00
_cell.angle_beta   90.00
_cell.angle_gamma   90.00
#
_symmetry.space_group_name_H-M   'P 1'
#
loop_
_entity.id
_entity.type
_entity.pdbx_description
1 polymer ?
#
loop_
_entity_poly.entity_id
_entity_poly.type
_entity_poly.pdbx_seq_one_letter_code
_entity_poly.pdbx_strand_id
1 'polypeptide(L)'
;GAEATMEPSQDKERPPCPALSALEEEFQFVLCEGCQKESPNLKLLTCLHTLCLDCLSENKPVGQCPVCQTAIPQASGIPNRDNLLFSSLQARLSVYKKIRSGGSLDCCRCHKETAAVWCSECEEFLCVSCFEAHQWFFKKSSHEARKVEELRAESAHHFLEGTRRSCSLFCSSPGHNNQGHITSIYCRRCEKPLCCSCALLDSQHSQFYCDIRSEIRQRQAELDTLSLDLREKRSSFEAAHEALQSKAARLEQVSSEMQQQIRQRVEQLVQLLRREEEELLTLVKTQREQGYRVLAGELQRLDNVLRRMQASERLVQKMRLYGSEQEVMDMQPFIKASLEELQRLQPPAAGGLAQPGGDFAECQARLQAL
;
A
#
# COMPACT_ATOMS: atom_id res chain seq x y z
N GLY A 1 -46.96 12.90 44.53
CA GLY A 1 -46.22 12.69 43.28
C GLY A 1 -45.87 14.03 42.70
N ALA A 2 -44.59 14.38 42.77
CA ALA A 2 -43.94 15.43 41.99
C ALA A 2 -42.45 15.13 42.07
N GLU A 3 -41.95 14.35 41.11
CA GLU A 3 -40.53 14.04 40.95
C GLU A 3 -39.81 15.28 40.44
N ALA A 4 -38.79 15.72 41.17
CA ALA A 4 -37.85 16.72 40.74
C ALA A 4 -36.65 16.02 40.07
N THR A 5 -36.55 16.12 38.75
CA THR A 5 -35.40 15.68 37.97
C THR A 5 -34.22 16.63 38.18
N MET A 6 -33.12 16.10 38.72
CA MET A 6 -31.81 16.75 38.74
C MET A 6 -31.18 16.67 37.35
N GLU A 7 -30.79 17.81 36.78
CA GLU A 7 -29.91 17.86 35.61
C GLU A 7 -28.43 17.81 36.05
N PRO A 8 -27.54 17.07 35.34
CA PRO A 8 -26.14 17.00 35.66
C PRO A 8 -25.38 18.22 35.13
N SER A 9 -24.52 18.77 35.99
CA SER A 9 -23.58 19.84 35.67
C SER A 9 -22.60 19.40 34.58
N GLN A 10 -22.71 20.00 33.39
CA GLN A 10 -21.72 19.85 32.33
C GLN A 10 -20.48 20.68 32.69
N ASP A 11 -19.38 20.01 33.03
CA ASP A 11 -18.04 20.58 32.99
C ASP A 11 -17.75 21.03 31.54
N LYS A 12 -17.91 22.33 31.30
CA LYS A 12 -17.45 22.97 30.06
C LYS A 12 -15.93 23.03 30.12
N GLU A 13 -15.27 22.03 29.55
CA GLU A 13 -13.87 22.13 29.13
C GLU A 13 -13.71 23.41 28.30
N ARG A 14 -12.88 24.32 28.81
CA ARG A 14 -12.50 25.54 28.09
C ARG A 14 -11.85 25.12 26.76
N PRO A 15 -12.14 25.80 25.64
CA PRO A 15 -11.46 25.50 24.39
C PRO A 15 -9.94 25.68 24.58
N PRO A 16 -9.10 24.77 24.06
CA PRO A 16 -7.66 24.96 24.11
C PRO A 16 -7.30 26.28 23.41
N CYS A 17 -6.42 27.06 24.04
CA CYS A 17 -5.99 28.35 23.51
C CYS A 17 -5.38 28.13 22.10
N PRO A 18 -5.78 28.87 21.04
CA PRO A 18 -5.35 28.62 19.66
C PRO A 18 -3.82 28.64 19.43
N ALA A 19 -3.08 29.28 20.34
CA ALA A 19 -1.64 29.35 20.28
C ALA A 19 -0.91 28.29 21.14
N LEU A 20 -1.65 27.44 21.88
CA LEU A 20 -1.15 26.18 22.44
C LEU A 20 -1.26 25.05 21.40
N SER A 21 -2.32 25.03 20.58
CA SER A 21 -2.46 24.05 19.49
C SER A 21 -1.43 24.27 18.37
N ALA A 22 -1.13 25.52 18.01
CA ALA A 22 -0.05 25.82 17.05
C ALA A 22 1.35 25.43 17.59
N LEU A 23 1.58 25.56 18.89
CA LEU A 23 2.78 25.09 19.58
C LEU A 23 2.88 23.54 19.57
N GLU A 24 1.74 22.86 19.73
CA GLU A 24 1.65 21.41 19.69
C GLU A 24 1.89 20.85 18.29
N GLU A 25 1.72 21.62 17.21
CA GLU A 25 2.05 21.21 15.83
C GLU A 25 3.52 21.46 15.47
N GLU A 26 4.08 22.61 15.84
CA GLU A 26 5.45 23.00 15.49
C GLU A 26 6.53 22.12 16.16
N PHE A 27 6.26 21.64 17.38
CA PHE A 27 7.23 20.89 18.18
C PHE A 27 6.90 19.39 18.31
N GLN A 28 6.04 18.83 17.46
CA GLN A 28 5.77 17.37 17.47
C GLN A 28 7.03 16.54 17.23
N PHE A 29 8.03 17.11 16.56
CA PHE A 29 9.29 16.40 16.31
C PHE A 29 10.01 15.99 17.60
N VAL A 30 9.72 16.60 18.77
CA VAL A 30 10.32 16.18 20.04
C VAL A 30 9.60 15.00 20.70
N LEU A 31 8.53 14.48 20.10
CA LEU A 31 7.80 13.32 20.61
C LEU A 31 8.49 12.00 20.20
N CYS A 32 8.11 10.90 20.84
CA CYS A 32 8.55 9.58 20.38
C CYS A 32 8.04 9.31 18.96
N GLU A 33 8.94 8.97 18.04
CA GLU A 33 8.55 8.71 16.63
C GLU A 33 7.69 7.45 16.45
N GLY A 34 7.68 6.55 17.43
CA GLY A 34 6.87 5.33 17.41
C GLY A 34 5.45 5.53 17.95
N CYS A 35 5.29 6.12 19.13
CA CYS A 35 3.97 6.26 19.79
C CYS A 35 3.42 7.69 19.79
N GLN A 36 4.18 8.67 19.30
CA GLN A 36 3.82 10.09 19.24
C GLN A 36 3.45 10.68 20.62
N LYS A 37 4.11 10.20 21.68
CA LYS A 37 3.93 10.69 23.06
C LYS A 37 5.21 11.32 23.59
N GLU A 38 5.04 12.27 24.52
CA GLU A 38 6.13 12.82 25.32
C GLU A 38 6.70 11.71 26.22
N SER A 39 8.03 11.64 26.33
CA SER A 39 8.70 10.69 27.19
C SER A 39 10.00 11.31 27.71
N PRO A 40 10.29 11.22 29.02
CA PRO A 40 11.48 11.83 29.59
C PRO A 40 12.79 11.14 29.16
N ASN A 41 12.71 9.90 28.63
CA ASN A 41 13.87 9.05 28.33
C ASN A 41 13.86 8.59 26.87
N LEU A 42 13.82 9.55 25.95
CA LEU A 42 13.91 9.25 24.52
C LEU A 42 15.33 8.83 24.14
N LYS A 43 15.46 7.64 23.57
CA LYS A 43 16.72 7.06 23.08
C LYS A 43 16.97 7.47 21.64
N LEU A 44 18.20 7.87 21.34
CA LEU A 44 18.68 8.14 19.99
C LEU A 44 19.34 6.88 19.42
N LEU A 45 18.75 6.32 18.37
CA LEU A 45 19.25 5.10 17.71
C LEU A 45 20.38 5.43 16.71
N THR A 46 21.13 4.41 16.31
CA THR A 46 22.16 4.52 15.26
C THR A 46 21.57 4.85 13.88
N CYS A 47 20.30 4.50 13.64
CA CYS A 47 19.54 4.92 12.46
C CYS A 47 18.97 6.35 12.56
N LEU A 48 19.33 7.10 13.61
CA LEU A 48 18.93 8.49 13.89
C LEU A 48 17.46 8.71 14.27
N HIS A 49 16.63 7.67 14.30
CA HIS A 49 15.28 7.73 14.88
C HIS A 49 15.34 7.83 16.40
N THR A 50 14.35 8.52 16.98
CA THR A 50 14.25 8.78 18.42
C THR A 50 13.00 8.13 19.03
N LEU A 51 13.20 7.22 19.99
CA LEU A 51 12.14 6.36 20.52
C LEU A 51 12.14 6.26 22.04
N CYS A 52 10.96 6.13 22.65
CA CYS A 52 10.85 5.85 24.08
C CYS A 52 11.20 4.39 24.38
N LEU A 53 11.52 4.11 25.65
CA LEU A 53 11.86 2.76 26.11
C LEU A 53 10.73 1.76 25.86
N ASP A 54 9.48 2.16 26.06
CA ASP A 54 8.32 1.29 25.88
C ASP A 54 8.24 0.78 24.43
N CYS A 55 8.29 1.70 23.45
CA CYS A 55 8.30 1.35 22.02
C CYS A 55 9.46 0.44 21.63
N LEU A 56 10.63 0.58 22.27
CA LEU A 56 11.79 -0.28 21.99
C LEU A 56 11.62 -1.68 22.61
N SER A 57 11.02 -1.75 23.80
CA SER A 57 10.80 -3.00 24.52
C SER A 57 9.65 -3.84 23.95
N GLU A 58 8.61 -3.18 23.41
CA GLU A 58 7.43 -3.84 22.85
C GLU A 58 7.61 -4.26 21.38
N ASN A 59 8.66 -3.78 20.70
CA ASN A 59 8.89 -4.06 19.28
C ASN A 59 9.19 -5.54 19.01
N LYS A 60 8.62 -6.07 17.92
CA LYS A 60 8.89 -7.42 17.40
C LYS A 60 9.30 -7.35 15.92
N PRO A 61 10.52 -7.78 15.53
CA PRO A 61 11.55 -8.41 16.36
C PRO A 61 12.20 -7.42 17.34
N VAL A 62 12.56 -7.91 18.53
CA VAL A 62 13.37 -7.16 19.49
C VAL A 62 14.73 -6.85 18.87
N GLY A 63 15.25 -5.64 19.12
CA GLY A 63 16.55 -5.22 18.59
C GLY A 63 16.53 -4.68 17.17
N GLN A 64 15.36 -4.25 16.68
CA GLN A 64 15.25 -3.46 15.45
C GLN A 64 14.54 -2.14 15.72
N CYS A 65 14.82 -1.13 14.89
CA CYS A 65 14.06 0.11 14.91
C CYS A 65 12.63 -0.16 14.39
N PRO A 66 11.56 0.17 15.14
CA PRO A 66 10.18 0.02 14.67
C PRO A 66 9.83 0.91 13.46
N VAL A 67 10.59 1.98 13.20
CA VAL A 67 10.32 2.92 12.11
C VAL A 67 10.93 2.43 10.79
N CYS A 68 12.21 2.05 10.80
CA CYS A 68 12.97 1.73 9.58
C CYS A 68 13.56 0.31 9.56
N GLN A 69 13.26 -0.51 10.58
CA GLN A 69 13.69 -1.91 10.72
C GLN A 69 15.21 -2.12 10.78
N THR A 70 16.00 -1.05 10.88
CA THR A 70 17.46 -1.14 11.05
C THR A 70 17.78 -1.80 12.38
N ALA A 71 18.72 -2.75 12.35
CA ALA A 71 19.16 -3.47 13.54
C ALA A 71 19.80 -2.51 14.57
N ILE A 72 19.48 -2.75 15.84
CA ILE A 72 20.02 -2.06 17.00
C ILE A 72 21.22 -2.90 17.47
N PRO A 73 22.45 -2.37 17.42
CA PRO A 73 23.67 -3.16 17.68
C PRO A 73 23.81 -3.63 19.15
N GLN A 74 23.00 -3.11 20.07
CA GLN A 74 23.01 -3.51 21.47
C GLN A 74 22.23 -4.82 21.68
N ALA A 75 22.84 -5.76 22.43
CA ALA A 75 22.22 -7.05 22.76
C ALA A 75 20.88 -6.92 23.52
N SER A 76 20.69 -5.82 24.26
CA SER A 76 19.43 -5.49 24.95
C SER A 76 18.34 -4.92 24.03
N GLY A 77 18.67 -4.58 22.78
CA GLY A 77 17.79 -3.85 21.88
C GLY A 77 17.54 -2.39 22.28
N ILE A 78 18.22 -1.87 23.30
CA ILE A 78 18.06 -0.51 23.82
C ILE A 78 19.38 0.26 23.69
N PRO A 79 19.39 1.44 23.02
CA PRO A 79 20.58 2.27 22.93
C PRO A 79 20.97 2.88 24.28
N ASN A 80 22.27 3.05 24.50
CA ASN A 80 22.80 3.73 25.69
C ASN A 80 22.74 5.27 25.58
N ARG A 81 22.40 5.81 24.42
CA ARG A 81 22.44 7.26 24.14
C ARG A 81 21.04 7.86 24.22
N ASP A 82 20.88 8.84 25.11
CA ASP A 82 19.68 9.67 25.17
C ASP A 82 19.72 10.78 24.11
N ASN A 83 18.57 11.16 23.59
CA ASN A 83 18.43 12.35 22.77
C ASN A 83 18.36 13.59 23.69
N LEU A 84 19.54 14.09 24.07
CA LEU A 84 19.68 15.25 24.96
C LEU A 84 19.02 16.51 24.41
N LEU A 85 19.01 16.69 23.08
CA LEU A 85 18.34 17.82 22.44
C LEU A 85 16.83 17.76 22.70
N PHE A 86 16.21 16.60 22.47
CA PHE A 86 14.77 16.43 22.69
C PHE A 86 14.42 16.57 24.16
N SER A 87 15.21 15.96 25.05
CA SER A 87 15.00 16.05 26.50
C SER A 87 15.08 17.51 26.99
N SER A 88 16.09 18.26 26.52
CA SER A 88 16.26 19.68 26.85
C SER A 88 15.14 20.57 26.26
N LEU A 89 14.70 20.28 25.04
CA LEU A 89 13.59 21.01 24.41
C LEU A 89 12.27 20.73 25.12
N GLN A 90 11.95 19.47 25.42
CA GLN A 90 10.76 19.08 26.18
C GLN A 90 10.74 19.76 27.55
N ALA A 91 11.87 19.77 28.28
CA ALA A 91 11.96 20.45 29.57
C ALA A 91 11.64 21.95 29.44
N ARG A 92 12.26 22.66 28.49
CA ARG A 92 12.00 24.09 28.27
C ARG A 92 10.59 24.37 27.75
N LEU A 93 10.05 23.53 26.88
CA LEU A 93 8.66 23.59 26.42
C LEU A 93 7.68 23.38 27.59
N SER A 94 7.99 22.50 28.54
CA SER A 94 7.16 22.31 29.73
C SER A 94 7.09 23.58 30.59
N VAL A 95 8.20 24.32 30.70
CA VAL A 95 8.25 25.62 31.38
C VAL A 95 7.40 26.65 30.62
N TYR A 96 7.52 26.72 29.30
CA TYR A 96 6.72 27.61 28.48
C TYR A 96 5.21 27.30 28.54
N LYS A 97 4.83 26.02 28.49
CA LYS A 97 3.44 25.57 28.69
C LYS A 97 2.89 26.02 30.05
N LYS A 98 3.68 25.91 31.12
CA LYS A 98 3.32 26.43 32.46
C LYS A 98 3.09 27.94 32.42
N ILE A 99 3.97 28.72 31.80
CA ILE A 99 3.82 30.17 31.65
C ILE A 99 2.52 30.55 30.93
N ARG A 100 2.19 29.83 29.86
CA ARG A 100 1.02 30.05 29.01
C ARG A 100 -0.30 29.58 29.58
N SER A 101 -0.29 28.61 30.50
CA SER A 101 -1.50 28.04 31.11
C SER A 101 -2.39 29.07 31.82
N GLY A 102 -1.92 30.30 32.00
CA GLY A 102 -2.71 31.45 32.46
C GLY A 102 -2.93 31.49 33.98
N GLY A 103 -2.53 30.45 34.71
CA GLY A 103 -2.52 30.43 36.17
C GLY A 103 -1.48 31.39 36.77
N SER A 104 -1.73 31.83 38.01
CA SER A 104 -0.70 32.46 38.83
C SER A 104 0.41 31.44 39.09
N LEU A 105 1.64 31.78 38.70
CA LEU A 105 2.81 30.96 39.01
C LEU A 105 3.31 31.36 40.39
N ASP A 106 3.51 30.40 41.27
CA ASP A 106 4.02 30.69 42.61
C ASP A 106 5.53 30.96 42.58
N CYS A 107 5.99 31.87 43.45
CA CYS A 107 7.41 32.07 43.64
C CYS A 107 8.06 30.80 44.24
N CYS A 108 9.07 30.25 43.55
CA CYS A 108 9.79 29.04 43.96
C CYS A 108 10.51 29.14 45.32
N ARG A 109 10.72 30.36 45.84
CA ARG A 109 11.45 30.58 47.10
C ARG A 109 10.54 30.79 48.29
N CYS A 110 9.57 31.68 48.18
CA CYS A 110 8.69 32.02 49.29
C CYS A 110 7.37 31.23 49.29
N HIS A 111 6.95 30.69 48.14
CA HIS A 111 5.67 29.99 47.94
C HIS A 111 4.42 30.77 48.41
N LYS A 112 4.54 32.09 48.58
CA LYS A 112 3.48 32.97 49.12
C LYS A 112 2.97 33.98 48.11
N GLU A 113 3.87 34.53 47.30
CA GLU A 113 3.56 35.56 46.31
C GLU A 113 3.62 34.98 44.89
N THR A 114 2.85 35.60 43.99
CA THR A 114 2.91 35.30 42.56
C THR A 114 4.26 35.75 41.99
N ALA A 115 4.86 34.88 41.18
CA ALA A 115 6.07 35.16 40.46
C ALA A 115 5.85 36.25 39.40
N ALA A 116 6.70 37.27 39.44
CA ALA A 116 6.70 38.36 38.48
C ALA A 116 7.72 38.12 37.36
N VAL A 117 8.81 37.40 37.67
CA VAL A 117 9.92 37.16 36.75
C VAL A 117 10.30 35.69 36.71
N TRP A 118 10.88 35.27 35.59
CA TRP A 118 11.50 33.98 35.40
C TRP A 118 12.99 34.17 35.11
N CYS A 119 13.84 33.52 35.91
CA CYS A 119 15.29 33.51 35.71
C CYS A 119 15.68 32.33 34.83
N SER A 120 16.27 32.59 33.66
CA SER A 120 16.59 31.53 32.70
C SER A 120 17.83 30.72 33.04
N GLU A 121 18.71 31.26 33.89
CA GLU A 121 19.92 30.57 34.35
C GLU A 121 19.63 29.60 35.50
N CYS A 122 18.70 29.97 36.39
CA CYS A 122 18.29 29.12 37.52
C CYS A 122 17.03 28.29 37.21
N GLU A 123 16.36 28.56 36.09
CA GLU A 123 15.07 27.99 35.72
C GLU A 123 13.97 28.18 36.80
N GLU A 124 14.09 29.23 37.62
CA GLU A 124 13.21 29.54 38.76
C GLU A 124 12.23 30.69 38.47
N PHE A 125 11.00 30.58 38.99
CA PHE A 125 10.00 31.66 39.02
C PHE A 125 10.11 32.44 40.34
N LEU A 126 10.26 33.76 40.28
CA LEU A 126 10.52 34.61 41.45
C LEU A 126 9.54 35.79 41.52
N CYS A 127 9.06 36.12 42.73
CA CYS A 127 8.40 37.40 42.99
C CYS A 127 9.44 38.53 43.02
N VAL A 128 9.00 39.78 42.99
CA VAL A 128 9.88 40.96 42.91
C VAL A 128 10.92 40.96 44.05
N SER A 129 10.47 40.78 45.30
CA SER A 129 11.35 40.79 46.47
C SER A 129 12.33 39.62 46.48
N CYS A 130 11.89 38.42 46.07
CA CYS A 130 12.77 37.25 45.97
C CYS A 130 13.79 37.40 44.84
N PHE A 131 13.43 38.09 43.75
CA PHE A 131 14.34 38.37 42.64
C PHE A 131 15.40 39.40 42.99
N GLU A 132 15.05 40.46 43.71
CA GLU A 132 16.01 41.45 44.21
C GLU A 132 17.04 40.79 45.17
N ALA A 133 16.57 39.95 46.09
CA ALA A 133 17.43 39.16 46.96
C ALA A 133 18.31 38.17 46.16
N HIS A 134 17.74 37.53 45.14
CA HIS A 134 18.46 36.63 44.24
C HIS A 134 19.59 37.36 43.50
N GLN A 135 19.32 38.50 42.88
CA GLN A 135 20.34 39.31 42.20
C GLN A 135 21.41 39.83 43.16
N TRP A 136 21.02 40.24 44.37
CA TRP A 136 21.95 40.73 45.38
C TRP A 136 22.94 39.63 45.81
N PHE A 137 22.49 38.39 45.92
CA PHE A 137 23.34 37.24 46.26
C PHE A 137 24.35 36.96 45.14
N PHE A 138 23.95 37.09 43.88
CA PHE A 138 24.80 36.89 42.71
C PHE A 138 25.47 38.18 42.20
N LYS A 139 25.75 39.17 43.07
CA LYS A 139 26.28 40.52 42.75
C LYS A 139 27.39 40.67 41.68
N LYS A 140 28.14 39.61 41.35
CA LYS A 140 29.15 39.59 40.26
C LYS A 140 28.61 39.12 38.90
N SER A 141 27.48 38.45 38.88
CA SER A 141 26.80 37.84 37.74
C SER A 141 25.30 38.09 37.89
N SER A 142 24.83 39.27 37.46
CA SER A 142 23.40 39.54 37.39
C SER A 142 22.75 38.55 36.43
N HIS A 143 22.01 37.57 36.96
CA HIS A 143 21.34 36.58 36.12
C HIS A 143 20.30 37.24 35.21
N GLU A 144 20.21 36.78 33.97
CA GLU A 144 19.17 37.24 33.05
C GLU A 144 17.80 36.73 33.54
N ALA A 145 16.86 37.67 33.73
CA ALA A 145 15.48 37.36 34.09
C ALA A 145 14.52 38.17 33.23
N ARG A 146 13.43 37.51 32.83
CA ARG A 146 12.38 38.07 31.97
C ARG A 146 11.05 38.09 32.71
N LYS A 147 10.22 39.11 32.48
CA LYS A 147 8.91 39.18 33.17
C LYS A 147 7.99 38.11 32.64
N VAL A 148 7.25 37.47 33.55
CA VAL A 148 6.30 36.40 33.19
C VAL A 148 5.23 36.91 32.20
N GLU A 149 4.79 38.16 32.34
CA GLU A 149 3.82 38.78 31.44
C GLU A 149 4.36 38.95 30.01
N GLU A 150 5.62 39.34 29.87
CA GLU A 150 6.29 39.48 28.58
C GLU A 150 6.45 38.09 27.91
N LEU A 151 6.86 37.08 28.69
CA LEU A 151 7.00 35.69 28.23
C LEU A 151 5.66 35.06 27.80
N ARG A 152 4.53 35.49 28.39
CA ARG A 152 3.18 35.04 27.99
C ARG A 152 2.77 35.57 26.62
N ALA A 153 3.21 36.77 26.27
CA ALA A 153 2.95 37.39 24.97
C ALA A 153 3.89 36.89 23.86
N GLU A 154 5.01 36.27 24.23
CA GLU A 154 6.05 35.78 23.35
C GLU A 154 5.69 34.43 22.69
N SER A 155 6.23 34.17 21.49
CA SER A 155 6.08 32.87 20.82
C SER A 155 6.98 31.80 21.46
N ALA A 156 6.63 30.53 21.27
CA ALA A 156 7.43 29.41 21.75
C ALA A 156 8.85 29.42 21.17
N HIS A 157 8.97 29.73 19.88
CA HIS A 157 10.24 29.83 19.19
C HIS A 157 11.16 30.87 19.83
N HIS A 158 10.66 32.10 20.04
CA HIS A 158 11.46 33.16 20.65
C HIS A 158 11.83 32.82 22.11
N PHE A 159 10.92 32.16 22.86
CA PHE A 159 11.22 31.67 24.21
C PHE A 159 12.39 30.67 24.19
N LEU A 160 12.32 29.66 23.31
CA LEU A 160 13.35 28.64 23.17
C LEU A 160 14.69 29.19 22.65
N GLU A 161 14.65 30.20 21.79
CA GLU A 161 15.84 30.88 21.31
C GLU A 161 16.52 31.71 22.42
N GLY A 162 15.73 32.46 23.21
CA GLY A 162 16.24 33.21 24.35
C GLY A 162 16.85 32.31 25.43
N THR A 163 16.27 31.13 25.65
CA THR A 163 16.80 30.14 26.62
C THR A 163 18.03 29.39 26.13
N ARG A 164 18.28 29.34 24.81
CA ARG A 164 19.47 28.69 24.23
C ARG A 164 20.77 29.30 24.74
N ARG A 165 20.78 30.60 25.08
CA ARG A 165 21.95 31.34 25.55
C ARG A 165 22.28 31.06 27.02
N SER A 166 21.28 30.73 27.83
CA SER A 166 21.43 30.39 29.25
C SER A 166 21.92 28.95 29.48
N CYS A 167 21.95 28.11 28.44
CA CYS A 167 22.58 26.78 28.46
C CYS A 167 24.13 26.89 28.47
N SER A 168 24.69 27.53 29.50
CA SER A 168 26.12 27.54 29.73
C SER A 168 26.58 26.12 30.11
N LEU A 169 27.51 25.55 29.37
CA LEU A 169 28.09 24.25 29.68
C LEU A 169 28.90 24.37 30.98
N PHE A 170 28.34 23.93 32.11
CA PHE A 170 29.09 23.87 33.36
C PHE A 170 30.15 22.79 33.31
N CYS A 171 31.29 23.05 33.96
CA CYS A 171 32.38 22.09 34.01
C CYS A 171 31.97 20.86 34.82
N SER A 172 32.04 19.68 34.19
CA SER A 172 31.70 18.40 34.83
C SER A 172 32.76 17.89 35.81
N SER A 173 33.88 18.59 35.98
CA SER A 173 34.94 18.20 36.91
C SER A 173 34.44 18.27 38.37
N PRO A 174 34.86 17.33 39.24
CA PRO A 174 34.45 17.31 40.65
C PRO A 174 34.70 18.66 41.33
N GLY A 175 33.67 19.20 41.99
CA GLY A 175 33.74 20.50 42.69
C GLY A 175 33.52 21.73 41.81
N HIS A 176 33.77 21.67 40.50
CA HIS A 176 33.61 22.83 39.61
C HIS A 176 32.16 23.08 39.17
N ASN A 177 31.35 22.02 39.06
CA ASN A 177 29.93 22.14 38.71
C ASN A 177 29.17 23.01 39.73
N ASN A 178 29.41 22.79 41.03
CA ASN A 178 28.75 23.52 42.12
C ASN A 178 29.30 24.94 42.33
N GLN A 179 30.45 25.26 41.71
CA GLN A 179 31.14 26.54 41.81
C GLN A 179 30.85 27.45 40.60
N GLY A 180 29.99 27.01 39.67
CA GLY A 180 29.57 27.82 38.52
C GLY A 180 30.66 28.03 37.47
N HIS A 181 31.67 27.16 37.39
CA HIS A 181 32.71 27.27 36.37
C HIS A 181 32.14 26.95 34.98
N ILE A 182 32.07 27.98 34.13
CA ILE A 182 31.61 27.86 32.76
C ILE A 182 32.73 27.33 31.87
N THR A 183 32.37 26.42 30.98
CA THR A 183 33.23 25.91 29.94
C THR A 183 33.32 26.90 28.77
N SER A 184 34.54 27.30 28.44
CA SER A 184 34.84 28.20 27.31
C SER A 184 35.88 27.62 26.35
N ILE A 185 36.54 26.52 26.72
CA ILE A 185 37.63 25.91 25.94
C ILE A 185 37.20 24.51 25.51
N TYR A 186 37.58 24.09 24.31
CA TYR A 186 37.38 22.73 23.83
C TYR A 186 38.73 22.09 23.49
N CYS A 187 38.97 20.89 24.00
CA CYS A 187 40.15 20.09 23.66
C CYS A 187 39.82 19.16 22.49
N ARG A 188 40.41 19.41 21.32
CA ARG A 188 40.17 18.59 20.11
C ARG A 188 40.70 17.16 20.21
N ARG A 189 41.74 16.94 21.03
CA ARG A 189 42.33 15.62 21.22
C ARG A 189 41.51 14.72 22.15
N CYS A 190 40.94 15.30 23.20
CA CYS A 190 40.13 14.57 24.17
C CYS A 190 38.63 14.58 23.84
N GLU A 191 38.23 15.39 22.85
CA GLU A 191 36.84 15.63 22.43
C GLU A 191 35.94 16.07 23.58
N LYS A 192 36.46 16.98 24.44
CA LYS A 192 35.77 17.38 25.66
C LYS A 192 35.80 18.89 25.89
N PRO A 193 34.69 19.47 26.40
CA PRO A 193 34.64 20.82 26.92
C PRO A 193 35.45 20.97 28.23
N LEU A 194 36.20 22.05 28.38
CA LEU A 194 36.95 22.44 29.59
C LEU A 194 36.64 23.89 30.04
N CYS A 195 36.58 24.12 31.36
CA CYS A 195 36.66 25.47 31.92
C CYS A 195 38.11 25.97 31.96
N CYS A 196 38.30 27.28 32.14
CA CYS A 196 39.64 27.88 32.21
C CYS A 196 40.54 27.20 33.26
N SER A 197 40.02 26.93 34.46
CA SER A 197 40.79 26.24 35.52
C SER A 197 41.27 24.85 35.09
N CYS A 198 40.40 24.03 34.48
CA CYS A 198 40.77 22.69 34.01
C CYS A 198 41.77 22.75 32.85
N ALA A 199 41.60 23.69 31.92
CA ALA A 199 42.53 23.86 30.81
C ALA A 199 43.93 24.30 31.28
N LEU A 200 44.01 25.14 32.33
CA LEU A 200 45.28 25.54 32.93
C LEU A 200 45.98 24.38 33.65
N LEU A 201 45.22 23.50 34.32
CA LEU A 201 45.77 22.34 35.01
C LEU A 201 46.26 21.25 34.03
N ASP A 202 45.67 21.16 32.84
CA ASP A 202 46.09 20.25 31.77
C ASP A 202 46.96 20.99 30.73
N SER A 203 48.20 21.29 31.08
CA SER A 203 49.12 21.98 30.15
C SER A 203 49.57 21.09 28.97
N GLN A 204 49.43 19.76 29.08
CA GLN A 204 49.89 18.80 28.07
C GLN A 204 49.04 18.84 26.80
N HIS A 205 47.77 19.22 26.90
CA HIS A 205 46.88 19.35 25.76
C HIS A 205 46.71 20.78 25.24
N SER A 206 47.51 21.73 25.75
CA SER A 206 47.41 23.16 25.40
C SER A 206 47.38 23.46 23.90
N GLN A 207 48.19 22.75 23.11
CA GLN A 207 48.23 22.91 21.64
C GLN A 207 46.95 22.45 20.91
N PHE A 208 46.08 21.68 21.56
CA PHE A 208 44.82 21.17 21.02
C PHE A 208 43.60 21.97 21.50
N TYR A 209 43.83 23.03 22.27
CA TYR A 209 42.76 23.88 22.80
C TYR A 209 42.30 24.88 21.75
N CYS A 210 41.00 25.07 21.71
CA CYS A 210 40.35 26.10 20.90
C CYS A 210 39.18 26.70 21.67
N ASP A 211 38.72 27.85 21.21
CA ASP A 211 37.49 28.45 21.70
C ASP A 211 36.30 27.53 21.40
N ILE A 212 35.51 27.19 22.42
CA ILE A 212 34.39 26.25 22.29
C ILE A 212 33.32 26.76 21.32
N ARG A 213 33.09 28.07 21.25
CA ARG A 213 32.08 28.65 20.35
C ARG A 213 32.48 28.47 18.90
N SER A 214 33.76 28.62 18.61
CA SER A 214 34.34 28.43 17.28
C SER A 214 34.26 26.95 16.86
N GLU A 215 34.58 26.02 17.75
CA GLU A 215 34.42 24.58 17.50
C GLU A 215 32.95 24.21 17.27
N ILE A 216 32.01 24.73 18.08
CA ILE A 216 30.56 24.50 17.88
C ILE A 216 30.12 24.94 16.48
N ARG A 217 30.52 26.14 16.03
CA ARG A 217 30.20 26.63 14.69
C ARG A 217 30.78 25.72 13.60
N GLN A 218 32.02 25.26 13.78
CA GLN A 218 32.67 24.36 12.83
C GLN A 218 31.94 23.02 12.73
N ARG A 219 31.61 22.39 13.87
CA ARG A 219 30.88 21.11 13.90
C ARG A 219 29.47 21.25 13.34
N GLN A 220 28.80 22.38 13.58
CA GLN A 220 27.50 22.66 13.00
C GLN A 220 27.58 22.77 11.48
N ALA A 221 28.57 23.51 10.96
CA ALA A 221 28.78 23.64 9.52
C ALA A 221 29.12 22.29 8.86
N GLU A 222 29.93 21.45 9.51
CA GLU A 222 30.23 20.09 9.06
C GLU A 222 28.94 19.23 8.93
N LEU A 223 28.08 19.27 9.95
CA LEU A 223 26.78 18.58 9.92
C LEU A 223 25.85 19.13 8.83
N ASP A 224 25.82 20.45 8.63
CA ASP A 224 25.01 21.09 7.60
C ASP A 224 25.47 20.68 6.20
N THR A 225 26.78 20.63 5.94
CA THR A 225 27.33 20.13 4.67
C THR A 225 26.95 18.66 4.44
N LEU A 226 27.16 17.78 5.43
CA LEU A 226 26.77 16.38 5.31
C LEU A 226 25.25 16.21 5.08
N SER A 227 24.43 17.07 5.69
CA SER A 227 22.99 17.06 5.46
C SER A 227 22.62 17.48 4.04
N LEU A 228 23.34 18.41 3.41
CA LEU A 228 23.09 18.81 2.02
C LEU A 228 23.46 17.68 1.06
N ASP A 229 24.61 17.04 1.25
CA ASP A 229 25.05 15.89 0.45
C ASP A 229 24.05 14.73 0.54
N LEU A 230 23.50 14.48 1.74
CA LEU A 230 22.45 13.47 1.94
C LEU A 230 21.15 13.81 1.23
N ARG A 231 20.77 15.10 1.12
CA ARG A 231 19.57 15.52 0.37
C ARG A 231 19.74 15.25 -1.12
N GLU A 232 20.91 15.54 -1.67
CA GLU A 232 21.21 15.23 -3.07
C GLU A 232 21.18 13.72 -3.31
N LYS A 233 21.85 12.93 -2.47
CA LYS A 233 21.79 11.47 -2.56
C LYS A 233 20.35 10.95 -2.45
N ARG A 234 19.55 11.47 -1.53
CA ARG A 234 18.13 11.09 -1.39
C ARG A 234 17.36 11.27 -2.70
N SER A 235 17.54 12.40 -3.39
CA SER A 235 16.86 12.64 -4.68
C SER A 235 17.18 11.57 -5.73
N SER A 236 18.42 11.07 -5.76
CA SER A 236 18.80 9.98 -6.67
C SER A 236 18.13 8.64 -6.30
N PHE A 237 17.97 8.35 -5.00
CA PHE A 237 17.26 7.16 -4.53
C PHE A 237 15.75 7.26 -4.78
N GLU A 238 15.16 8.44 -4.61
CA GLU A 238 13.75 8.71 -4.94
C GLU A 238 13.49 8.47 -6.44
N ALA A 239 14.34 9.01 -7.31
CA ALA A 239 14.25 8.78 -8.76
C ALA A 239 14.42 7.29 -9.13
N ALA A 240 15.36 6.59 -8.50
CA ALA A 240 15.54 5.14 -8.72
C ALA A 240 14.32 4.33 -8.25
N HIS A 241 13.71 4.71 -7.13
CA HIS A 241 12.51 4.09 -6.60
C HIS A 241 11.31 4.28 -7.55
N GLU A 242 11.07 5.49 -8.03
CA GLU A 242 10.02 5.77 -9.03
C GLU A 242 10.24 4.99 -10.33
N ALA A 243 11.48 4.91 -10.81
CA ALA A 243 11.83 4.13 -12.00
C ALA A 243 11.53 2.63 -11.82
N LEU A 244 11.83 2.07 -10.64
CA LEU A 244 11.51 0.67 -10.32
C LEU A 244 10.00 0.43 -10.22
N GLN A 245 9.25 1.34 -9.58
CA GLN A 245 7.79 1.26 -9.52
C GLN A 245 7.16 1.30 -10.91
N SER A 246 7.62 2.21 -11.77
CA SER A 246 7.16 2.31 -13.17
C SER A 246 7.47 1.03 -13.96
N LYS A 247 8.67 0.45 -13.77
CA LYS A 247 9.04 -0.82 -14.41
C LYS A 247 8.18 -1.99 -13.94
N ALA A 248 7.84 -2.04 -12.65
CA ALA A 248 6.94 -3.06 -12.10
C ALA A 248 5.53 -2.92 -12.67
N ALA A 249 4.98 -1.70 -12.72
CA ALA A 249 3.67 -1.44 -13.33
C ALA A 249 3.62 -1.81 -14.82
N ARG A 250 4.67 -1.49 -15.57
CA ARG A 250 4.78 -1.86 -16.99
C ARG A 250 4.85 -3.37 -17.19
N LEU A 251 5.55 -4.10 -16.30
CA LEU A 251 5.60 -5.56 -16.36
C LEU A 251 4.21 -6.17 -16.16
N GLU A 252 3.45 -5.66 -15.19
CA GLU A 252 2.07 -6.11 -14.94
C GLU A 252 1.16 -5.83 -16.14
N GLN A 253 1.26 -4.63 -16.71
CA GLN A 253 0.51 -4.26 -17.91
C GLN A 253 0.80 -5.21 -19.09
N VAL A 254 2.07 -5.41 -19.42
CA VAL A 254 2.47 -6.31 -20.53
C VAL A 254 2.02 -7.75 -20.27
N SER A 255 2.10 -8.22 -19.02
CA SER A 255 1.60 -9.53 -18.62
C SER A 255 0.09 -9.65 -18.87
N SER A 256 -0.70 -8.67 -18.42
CA SER A 256 -2.15 -8.63 -18.61
C SER A 256 -2.54 -8.57 -20.10
N GLU A 257 -1.88 -7.72 -20.88
CA GLU A 257 -2.09 -7.61 -22.33
C GLU A 257 -1.80 -8.94 -23.03
N MET A 258 -0.68 -9.60 -22.68
CA MET A 258 -0.33 -10.91 -23.24
C MET A 258 -1.36 -11.98 -22.85
N GLN A 259 -1.82 -12.02 -21.59
CA GLN A 259 -2.87 -12.94 -21.17
C GLN A 259 -4.17 -12.73 -21.96
N GLN A 260 -4.55 -11.47 -22.23
CA GLN A 260 -5.72 -11.15 -23.03
C GLN A 260 -5.55 -11.59 -24.49
N GLN A 261 -4.37 -11.34 -25.08
CA GLN A 261 -4.06 -11.78 -26.45
C GLN A 261 -4.12 -13.31 -26.59
N ILE A 262 -3.58 -14.04 -25.62
CA ILE A 262 -3.67 -15.52 -25.58
C ILE A 262 -5.13 -15.96 -25.55
N ARG A 263 -5.94 -15.41 -24.64
CA ARG A 263 -7.37 -15.74 -24.53
C ARG A 263 -8.12 -15.44 -25.83
N GLN A 264 -7.91 -14.25 -26.39
CA GLN A 264 -8.54 -13.85 -27.65
C GLN A 264 -8.15 -14.77 -28.81
N ARG A 265 -6.86 -15.15 -28.90
CA ARG A 265 -6.39 -16.03 -29.97
C ARG A 265 -6.97 -17.43 -29.85
N VAL A 266 -7.02 -17.98 -28.64
CA VAL A 266 -7.66 -19.28 -28.38
C VAL A 266 -9.14 -19.22 -28.74
N GLU A 267 -9.86 -18.17 -28.34
CA GLU A 267 -11.28 -18.03 -28.65
C GLU A 267 -11.56 -17.91 -30.16
N GLN A 268 -10.71 -17.18 -30.90
CA GLN A 268 -10.79 -17.15 -32.36
C GLN A 268 -10.61 -18.55 -32.98
N LEU A 269 -9.65 -19.34 -32.50
CA LEU A 269 -9.42 -20.70 -33.00
C LEU A 269 -10.62 -21.61 -32.68
N VAL A 270 -11.17 -21.52 -31.46
CA VAL A 270 -12.39 -22.25 -31.08
C VAL A 270 -13.56 -21.87 -31.99
N GLN A 271 -13.75 -20.59 -32.29
CA GLN A 271 -14.82 -20.15 -33.20
C GLN A 271 -14.66 -20.70 -34.62
N LEU A 272 -13.42 -20.76 -35.14
CA LEU A 272 -13.16 -21.36 -36.46
C LEU A 272 -13.47 -22.85 -36.45
N LEU A 273 -13.02 -23.58 -35.43
CA LEU A 273 -13.30 -25.01 -35.27
C LEU A 273 -14.81 -25.29 -35.14
N ARG A 274 -15.55 -24.45 -34.41
CA ARG A 274 -17.02 -24.55 -34.28
C ARG A 274 -17.75 -24.32 -35.61
N ARG A 275 -17.30 -23.37 -36.42
CA ARG A 275 -17.88 -23.15 -37.76
C ARG A 275 -17.64 -24.35 -38.67
N GLU A 276 -16.43 -24.89 -38.66
CA GLU A 276 -16.10 -26.08 -39.45
C GLU A 276 -16.92 -27.31 -38.99
N GLU A 277 -17.11 -27.48 -37.68
CA GLU A 277 -18.01 -28.50 -37.10
C GLU A 277 -19.45 -28.34 -37.67
N GLU A 278 -20.01 -27.13 -37.64
CA GLU A 278 -21.35 -26.85 -38.17
C GLU A 278 -21.49 -27.11 -39.67
N GLU A 279 -20.47 -26.73 -40.46
CA GLU A 279 -20.43 -26.98 -41.90
C GLU A 279 -20.41 -28.48 -42.21
N LEU A 280 -19.54 -29.24 -41.55
CA LEU A 280 -19.44 -30.69 -41.73
C LEU A 280 -20.72 -31.41 -41.32
N LEU A 281 -21.33 -31.01 -40.19
CA LEU A 281 -22.62 -31.56 -39.77
C LEU A 281 -23.73 -31.26 -40.78
N THR A 282 -23.71 -30.07 -41.40
CA THR A 282 -24.67 -29.70 -42.44
C THR A 282 -24.45 -30.50 -43.72
N LEU A 283 -23.19 -30.71 -44.13
CA LEU A 283 -22.85 -31.55 -45.28
C LEU A 283 -23.33 -32.99 -45.10
N VAL A 284 -23.11 -33.58 -43.91
CA VAL A 284 -23.61 -34.93 -43.59
C VAL A 284 -25.13 -35.00 -43.67
N LYS A 285 -25.83 -34.01 -43.11
CA LYS A 285 -27.31 -33.96 -43.16
C LYS A 285 -27.83 -33.86 -44.60
N THR A 286 -27.24 -32.99 -45.43
CA THR A 286 -27.67 -32.81 -46.82
C THR A 286 -27.42 -34.04 -47.67
N GLN A 287 -26.25 -34.69 -47.55
CA GLN A 287 -25.96 -35.96 -48.22
C GLN A 287 -26.95 -37.05 -47.80
N ARG A 288 -27.25 -37.16 -46.50
CA ARG A 288 -28.24 -38.11 -45.98
C ARG A 288 -29.63 -37.86 -46.59
N GLU A 289 -30.09 -36.62 -46.61
CA GLU A 289 -31.38 -36.25 -47.19
C GLU A 289 -31.46 -36.54 -48.69
N GLN A 290 -30.39 -36.26 -49.44
CA GLN A 290 -30.30 -36.61 -50.86
C GLN A 290 -30.39 -38.12 -51.07
N GLY A 291 -29.64 -38.91 -50.29
CA GLY A 291 -29.71 -40.37 -50.31
C GLY A 291 -31.13 -40.89 -50.03
N TYR A 292 -31.81 -40.35 -49.02
CA TYR A 292 -33.20 -40.71 -48.73
C TYR A 292 -34.17 -40.35 -49.87
N ARG A 293 -33.98 -39.21 -50.55
CA ARG A 293 -34.82 -38.83 -51.70
C ARG A 293 -34.64 -39.80 -52.87
N VAL A 294 -33.41 -40.22 -53.14
CA VAL A 294 -33.11 -41.21 -54.19
C VAL A 294 -33.80 -42.53 -53.87
N LEU A 295 -33.60 -43.06 -52.64
CA LEU A 295 -34.23 -44.30 -52.18
C LEU A 295 -35.76 -44.23 -52.22
N ALA A 296 -36.36 -43.12 -51.78
CA ALA A 296 -37.80 -42.92 -51.83
C ALA A 296 -38.34 -42.97 -53.27
N GLY A 297 -37.61 -42.36 -54.23
CA GLY A 297 -37.95 -42.42 -55.64
C GLY A 297 -37.86 -43.83 -56.23
N GLU A 298 -36.84 -44.60 -55.86
CA GLU A 298 -36.68 -46.00 -56.27
C GLU A 298 -37.78 -46.89 -55.70
N LEU A 299 -38.10 -46.75 -54.41
CA LEU A 299 -39.20 -47.46 -53.76
C LEU A 299 -40.54 -47.16 -54.43
N GLN A 300 -40.81 -45.89 -54.74
CA GLN A 300 -42.04 -45.50 -55.43
C GLN A 300 -42.15 -46.14 -56.83
N ARG A 301 -41.04 -46.24 -57.56
CA ARG A 301 -41.01 -46.92 -58.87
C ARG A 301 -41.32 -48.41 -58.71
N LEU A 302 -40.70 -49.08 -57.73
CA LEU A 302 -40.95 -50.48 -57.41
C LEU A 302 -42.41 -50.73 -57.02
N ASP A 303 -42.97 -49.92 -56.13
CA ASP A 303 -44.36 -50.01 -55.71
C ASP A 303 -45.33 -49.89 -56.90
N ASN A 304 -45.06 -48.98 -57.85
CA ASN A 304 -45.88 -48.84 -59.04
C ASN A 304 -45.84 -50.07 -59.94
N VAL A 305 -44.65 -50.69 -60.11
CA VAL A 305 -44.52 -51.95 -60.86
C VAL A 305 -45.28 -53.07 -60.17
N LEU A 306 -45.14 -53.22 -58.84
CA LEU A 306 -45.86 -54.21 -58.05
C LEU A 306 -47.37 -54.04 -58.14
N ARG A 307 -47.88 -52.80 -58.02
CA ARG A 307 -49.31 -52.50 -58.20
C ARG A 307 -49.81 -52.87 -59.61
N ARG A 308 -49.00 -52.60 -60.65
CA ARG A 308 -49.33 -52.96 -62.04
C ARG A 308 -49.40 -54.48 -62.21
N MET A 309 -48.45 -55.23 -61.64
CA MET A 309 -48.47 -56.69 -61.62
C MET A 309 -49.71 -57.25 -60.91
N GLN A 310 -50.01 -56.78 -59.69
CA GLN A 310 -51.20 -57.18 -58.94
C GLN A 310 -52.52 -56.83 -59.65
N ALA A 311 -52.58 -55.71 -60.36
CA ALA A 311 -53.75 -55.35 -61.17
C ALA A 311 -53.94 -56.32 -62.34
N SER A 312 -52.84 -56.66 -63.04
CA SER A 312 -52.85 -57.63 -64.14
C SER A 312 -53.29 -59.02 -63.66
N GLU A 313 -52.75 -59.52 -62.55
CA GLU A 313 -53.15 -60.81 -61.96
C GLU A 313 -54.65 -60.85 -61.63
N ARG A 314 -55.15 -59.81 -60.95
CA ARG A 314 -56.59 -59.70 -60.61
C ARG A 314 -57.47 -59.64 -61.85
N LEU A 315 -57.06 -58.93 -62.90
CA LEU A 315 -57.82 -58.83 -64.14
C LEU A 315 -57.89 -60.18 -64.85
N VAL A 316 -56.75 -60.89 -64.98
CA VAL A 316 -56.69 -62.24 -65.57
C VAL A 316 -57.56 -63.22 -64.79
N GLN A 317 -57.51 -63.17 -63.46
CA GLN A 317 -58.34 -64.02 -62.60
C GLN A 317 -59.83 -63.76 -62.81
N LYS A 318 -60.25 -62.49 -62.88
CA LYS A 318 -61.66 -62.12 -63.11
C LYS A 318 -62.13 -62.49 -64.51
N MET A 319 -61.30 -62.25 -65.52
CA MET A 319 -61.56 -62.62 -66.91
C MET A 319 -61.81 -64.13 -67.03
N ARG A 320 -61.03 -64.95 -66.32
CA ARG A 320 -61.21 -66.41 -66.28
C ARG A 320 -62.52 -66.85 -65.62
N LEU A 321 -62.97 -66.15 -64.58
CA LEU A 321 -64.16 -66.54 -63.82
C LEU A 321 -65.48 -66.06 -64.44
N TYR A 322 -65.47 -64.88 -65.07
CA TYR A 322 -66.70 -64.17 -65.43
C TYR A 322 -66.74 -63.66 -66.88
N GLY A 323 -65.63 -63.70 -67.63
CA GLY A 323 -65.58 -63.15 -68.98
C GLY A 323 -66.36 -64.00 -69.98
N SER A 324 -67.15 -63.36 -70.85
CA SER A 324 -67.77 -64.03 -71.99
C SER A 324 -66.74 -64.36 -73.06
N GLU A 325 -67.05 -65.31 -73.96
CA GLU A 325 -66.14 -65.71 -75.04
C GLU A 325 -65.70 -64.52 -75.90
N GLN A 326 -66.62 -63.59 -76.20
CA GLN A 326 -66.32 -62.38 -76.98
C GLN A 326 -65.39 -61.42 -76.22
N GLU A 327 -65.68 -61.09 -74.96
CA GLU A 327 -64.83 -60.19 -74.16
C GLU A 327 -63.42 -60.75 -73.96
N VAL A 328 -63.30 -62.06 -73.78
CA VAL A 328 -62.01 -62.75 -73.71
C VAL A 328 -61.26 -62.58 -75.02
N MET A 329 -61.87 -62.88 -76.16
CA MET A 329 -61.21 -62.77 -77.47
C MET A 329 -60.78 -61.34 -77.79
N ASP A 330 -61.60 -60.34 -77.46
CA ASP A 330 -61.31 -58.93 -77.73
C ASP A 330 -60.19 -58.38 -76.83
N MET A 331 -60.19 -58.74 -75.55
CA MET A 331 -59.23 -58.19 -74.58
C MET A 331 -57.94 -59.01 -74.46
N GLN A 332 -57.93 -60.28 -74.86
CA GLN A 332 -56.78 -61.18 -74.69
C GLN A 332 -55.49 -60.67 -75.34
N PRO A 333 -55.48 -60.16 -76.60
CA PRO A 333 -54.24 -59.71 -77.22
C PRO A 333 -53.58 -58.56 -76.43
N PHE A 334 -54.40 -57.62 -75.92
CA PHE A 334 -53.93 -56.48 -75.13
C PHE A 334 -53.42 -56.91 -73.75
N ILE A 335 -54.16 -57.78 -73.06
CA ILE A 335 -53.76 -58.30 -71.74
C ILE A 335 -52.47 -59.11 -71.87
N LYS A 336 -52.37 -59.99 -72.87
CA LYS A 336 -51.16 -60.78 -73.14
C LYS A 336 -49.95 -59.88 -73.38
N ALA A 337 -50.06 -58.87 -74.25
CA ALA A 337 -48.98 -57.93 -74.50
C ALA A 337 -48.53 -57.19 -73.22
N SER A 338 -49.49 -56.76 -72.38
CA SER A 338 -49.20 -56.10 -71.10
C SER A 338 -48.50 -57.02 -70.09
N LEU A 339 -48.87 -58.31 -70.03
CA LEU A 339 -48.22 -59.30 -69.18
C LEU A 339 -46.80 -59.62 -69.65
N GLU A 340 -46.59 -59.77 -70.96
CA GLU A 340 -45.27 -59.99 -71.54
C GLU A 340 -44.33 -58.80 -71.31
N GLU A 341 -44.84 -57.57 -71.34
CA GLU A 341 -44.09 -56.36 -70.98
C GLU A 341 -43.62 -56.41 -69.52
N LEU A 342 -44.53 -56.74 -68.60
CA LEU A 342 -44.21 -56.89 -67.16
C LEU A 342 -43.21 -58.01 -66.90
N GLN A 343 -43.29 -59.12 -67.65
CA GLN A 343 -42.40 -60.28 -67.52
C GLN A 343 -40.95 -59.96 -67.95
N ARG A 344 -40.77 -58.98 -68.85
CA ARG A 344 -39.44 -58.52 -69.29
C ARG A 344 -38.78 -57.58 -68.27
N LEU A 345 -39.53 -57.00 -67.34
CA LEU A 345 -38.96 -56.15 -66.29
C LEU A 345 -38.15 -57.00 -65.32
N GLN A 346 -36.94 -56.55 -64.99
CA GLN A 346 -36.13 -57.14 -63.93
C GLN A 346 -36.14 -56.25 -62.69
N PRO A 347 -36.19 -56.84 -61.48
CA PRO A 347 -35.99 -56.08 -60.26
C PRO A 347 -34.58 -55.47 -60.26
N PRO A 348 -34.39 -54.26 -59.69
CA PRO A 348 -33.07 -53.70 -59.47
C PRO A 348 -32.21 -54.71 -58.72
N ALA A 349 -30.99 -54.96 -59.21
CA ALA A 349 -30.05 -55.81 -58.50
C ALA A 349 -29.79 -55.20 -57.11
N ALA A 350 -29.79 -56.01 -56.06
CA ALA A 350 -29.56 -55.56 -54.68
C ALA A 350 -28.22 -54.81 -54.49
N GLY A 351 -27.25 -54.99 -55.41
CA GLY A 351 -25.98 -54.26 -55.43
C GLY A 351 -25.93 -53.03 -56.35
N GLY A 352 -27.01 -52.71 -57.08
CA GLY A 352 -27.09 -51.59 -58.02
C GLY A 352 -28.02 -50.46 -57.56
N LEU A 353 -28.72 -50.62 -56.44
CA LEU A 353 -29.25 -49.48 -55.69
C LEU A 353 -28.04 -48.61 -55.36
N ALA A 354 -28.03 -47.37 -55.87
CA ALA A 354 -26.95 -46.43 -55.63
C ALA A 354 -26.54 -46.55 -54.16
N GLN A 355 -25.25 -46.83 -53.89
CA GLN A 355 -24.78 -46.98 -52.51
C GLN A 355 -25.40 -45.85 -51.68
N PRO A 356 -26.20 -46.14 -50.64
CA PRO A 356 -26.90 -45.09 -49.91
C PRO A 356 -25.95 -44.13 -49.17
N GLY A 357 -24.64 -44.39 -49.20
CA GLY A 357 -23.62 -43.44 -48.80
C GLY A 357 -23.30 -42.54 -49.97
N GLY A 358 -23.78 -41.28 -49.94
CA GLY A 358 -22.96 -40.23 -50.50
C GLY A 358 -21.57 -40.38 -49.90
N ASP A 359 -20.54 -40.41 -50.76
CA ASP A 359 -19.17 -40.66 -50.30
C ASP A 359 -18.81 -39.59 -49.26
N PHE A 360 -18.85 -39.96 -47.98
CA PHE A 360 -18.47 -39.08 -46.88
C PHE A 360 -16.95 -38.83 -46.90
N ALA A 361 -16.21 -39.32 -47.89
CA ALA A 361 -14.79 -39.04 -48.09
C ALA A 361 -14.46 -37.55 -48.00
N GLU A 362 -15.32 -36.65 -48.51
CA GLU A 362 -15.10 -35.21 -48.37
C GLU A 362 -15.16 -34.76 -46.89
N CYS A 363 -16.18 -35.21 -46.15
CA CYS A 363 -16.29 -34.93 -44.72
C CYS A 363 -15.10 -35.52 -43.94
N GLN A 364 -14.69 -36.72 -44.31
CA GLN A 364 -13.62 -37.46 -43.64
C GLN A 364 -12.24 -36.82 -43.90
N ALA A 365 -12.00 -36.36 -45.13
CA ALA A 365 -10.79 -35.63 -45.50
C ALA A 365 -10.70 -34.28 -44.78
N ARG A 366 -11.82 -33.53 -44.70
CA ARG A 366 -11.88 -32.26 -43.96
C ARG A 366 -11.67 -32.47 -42.46
N LEU A 367 -12.29 -33.51 -41.86
CA LEU A 367 -12.06 -33.89 -40.46
C LEU A 367 -10.60 -34.25 -40.17
N GLN A 368 -9.91 -34.91 -41.11
CA GLN A 368 -8.48 -35.24 -40.96
C GLN A 368 -7.54 -34.05 -41.10
N ALA A 369 -8.00 -32.96 -41.73
CA ALA A 369 -7.22 -31.74 -41.92
C ALA A 369 -7.28 -30.79 -40.70
N LEU A 370 -8.21 -31.02 -39.77
CA LEU A 370 -8.34 -30.32 -38.49
C LEU A 370 -7.47 -30.97 -37.41
#